data_AF-A0A6A6ZJN1-F1
#
_entry.id   AF-A0A6A6ZJN1-F1
#
_cell.length_a   1.000
_cell.length_b   1.000
_cell.length_c   1.000
_cell.angle_alpha   90.00
_cell.angle_beta   90.00
_cell.angle_gamma   90.00
#
_symmetry.space_group_name_H-M   'P 1'
#
loop_
_entity.id
_entity.type
_entity.pdbx_description
1 polymer ?
#
loop_
_entity_poly.entity_id
_entity_poly.type
_entity_poly.pdbx_seq_one_letter_code
_entity_poly.pdbx_strand_id
1 'polypeptide(L)'
;MAPPPPATLPLGQRLAALAQTLQFAWFAGHVTLLLATLRYTLSYFTLNYNSRWASFSYRLAFLSACVTYGIVVYKAYRARMRTGKQGGVLALATDENVQYLIMALVWLFSRQIPLAVTPFAVYSIFHVATYVRSNLLPTIQPPPASTPAGAKQASGASEAIGKFIKEYYDMSMTLVAMLEIGLWFRVVGSALLFQKGSWILLVVYTVFFRARVAQSSFVQEAIHSLTARIDAQLANQSTPPAARNAWGTFKGIIRQAADATDIRKYVGGQQQGVPKKAQ
;
A
#
# COMPACT_ATOMS: atom_id res chain seq x y z
N MET A 1 -5.67 -18.71 -4.93
CA MET A 1 -5.50 -18.94 -3.48
C MET A 1 -5.52 -20.45 -3.27
N ALA A 2 -4.92 -20.98 -2.19
CA ALA A 2 -5.09 -22.39 -1.89
C ALA A 2 -6.59 -22.66 -1.61
N PRO A 3 -7.17 -23.77 -2.10
CA PRO A 3 -8.54 -24.12 -1.76
C PRO A 3 -8.65 -24.32 -0.24
N PRO A 4 -9.81 -23.99 0.37
CA PRO A 4 -10.02 -24.26 1.79
C PRO A 4 -9.86 -25.77 2.06
N PRO A 5 -9.34 -26.14 3.25
CA PRO A 5 -9.18 -27.54 3.61
C PRO A 5 -10.54 -28.27 3.62
N PRO A 6 -10.58 -29.57 3.30
CA PRO A 6 -11.83 -30.32 3.23
C PRO A 6 -12.69 -30.18 4.48
N ALA A 7 -13.98 -29.92 4.31
CA ALA A 7 -14.93 -29.73 5.41
C ALA A 7 -15.06 -30.98 6.31
N THR A 8 -14.75 -32.15 5.75
CA THR A 8 -14.75 -33.46 6.43
C THR A 8 -13.68 -33.61 7.50
N LEU A 9 -12.62 -32.79 7.47
CA LEU A 9 -11.57 -32.84 8.49
C LEU A 9 -12.03 -32.16 9.79
N PRO A 10 -11.59 -32.66 10.97
CA PRO A 10 -11.76 -31.95 12.24
C PRO A 10 -11.22 -30.52 12.18
N LEU A 11 -11.88 -29.58 12.87
CA LEU A 11 -11.54 -28.16 12.84
C LEU A 11 -10.04 -27.90 13.11
N GLY A 12 -9.44 -28.59 14.08
CA GLY A 12 -8.02 -28.46 14.40
C GLY A 12 -7.10 -28.78 13.21
N GLN A 13 -7.42 -29.83 12.44
CA GLN A 13 -6.65 -30.21 11.25
C GLN A 13 -6.83 -29.21 10.12
N ARG A 14 -8.04 -28.66 9.95
CA ARG A 14 -8.30 -27.58 8.98
C ARG A 14 -7.52 -26.32 9.31
N LEU A 15 -7.49 -25.92 10.58
CA LEU A 15 -6.71 -24.77 11.05
C LEU A 15 -5.21 -25.01 10.91
N ALA A 16 -4.73 -26.22 11.24
CA ALA A 16 -3.32 -26.59 11.04
C ALA A 16 -2.92 -26.53 9.57
N ALA A 17 -3.77 -27.04 8.66
CA ALA A 17 -3.54 -26.95 7.22
C ALA A 17 -3.49 -25.49 6.74
N LEU A 18 -4.37 -24.63 7.25
CA LEU A 18 -4.36 -23.21 6.94
C LEU A 18 -3.06 -22.54 7.43
N ALA A 19 -2.64 -22.84 8.66
CA ALA A 19 -1.45 -22.28 9.29
C ALA A 19 -0.14 -22.62 8.56
N GLN A 20 -0.09 -23.77 7.87
CA GLN A 20 1.06 -24.19 7.06
C GLN A 20 1.17 -23.45 5.71
N THR A 21 0.18 -22.61 5.36
CA THR A 21 0.22 -21.87 4.10
C THR A 21 1.04 -20.59 4.19
N LEU A 22 1.73 -20.25 3.10
CA LEU A 22 2.37 -18.94 2.96
C LEU A 22 1.36 -17.78 3.03
N GLN A 23 0.09 -18.03 2.69
CA GLN A 23 -0.98 -17.03 2.82
C GLN A 23 -1.32 -16.74 4.28
N PHE A 24 -1.23 -17.73 5.18
CA PHE A 24 -1.40 -17.52 6.60
C PHE A 24 -0.24 -16.73 7.20
N ALA A 25 1.00 -17.02 6.82
CA ALA A 25 2.15 -16.19 7.22
C ALA A 25 1.98 -14.72 6.78
N TRP A 26 1.49 -14.50 5.56
CA TRP A 26 1.14 -13.16 5.06
C TRP A 26 0.03 -12.51 5.88
N PHE A 27 -1.01 -13.25 6.25
CA PHE A 27 -2.07 -12.76 7.13
C PHE A 27 -1.56 -12.38 8.52
N ALA A 28 -0.78 -13.26 9.15
CA ALA A 28 -0.18 -13.02 10.46
C ALA A 28 0.75 -11.80 10.45
N GLY A 29 1.49 -11.59 9.36
CA GLY A 29 2.28 -10.37 9.16
C GLY A 29 1.42 -9.11 9.16
N HIS A 30 0.28 -9.10 8.45
CA HIS A 30 -0.62 -7.93 8.46
C HIS A 30 -1.28 -7.71 9.83
N VAL A 31 -1.67 -8.76 10.54
CA VAL A 31 -2.17 -8.65 11.93
C VAL A 31 -1.09 -8.06 12.84
N THR A 32 0.14 -8.55 12.75
CA THR A 32 1.28 -8.05 13.53
C THR A 32 1.56 -6.58 13.21
N LEU A 33 1.50 -6.19 11.94
CA LEU A 33 1.64 -4.81 11.51
C LEU A 33 0.58 -3.90 12.15
N LEU A 34 -0.69 -4.32 12.16
CA LEU A 34 -1.78 -3.55 12.77
C LEU A 34 -1.60 -3.40 14.29
N LEU A 35 -1.24 -4.48 14.99
CA LEU A 35 -0.98 -4.44 16.43
C LEU A 35 0.22 -3.56 16.77
N ALA A 36 1.30 -3.66 15.99
CA ALA A 36 2.48 -2.83 16.15
C ALA A 36 2.17 -1.36 15.87
N THR A 37 1.37 -1.07 14.83
CA THR A 37 0.91 0.29 14.51
C THR A 37 0.05 0.85 15.63
N LEU A 38 -0.93 0.08 16.14
CA LEU A 38 -1.78 0.51 17.24
C LEU A 38 -0.93 0.86 18.47
N ARG A 39 -0.02 -0.03 18.87
CA ARG A 39 0.86 0.21 20.02
C ARG A 39 1.78 1.42 19.80
N TYR A 40 2.27 1.62 18.59
CA TYR A 40 3.07 2.78 18.21
C TYR A 40 2.25 4.07 18.31
N THR A 41 1.02 4.08 17.79
CA THR A 41 0.11 5.23 17.89
C THR A 41 -0.22 5.57 19.35
N LEU A 42 -0.42 4.58 20.22
CA LEU A 42 -0.63 4.80 21.66
C LEU A 42 0.57 5.51 22.32
N SER A 43 1.80 5.35 21.80
CA SER A 43 2.95 6.09 22.31
C SER A 43 2.86 7.60 22.03
N TYR A 44 2.13 8.02 21.00
CA TYR A 44 1.87 9.44 20.72
C TYR A 44 0.80 10.01 21.65
N PHE A 45 -0.26 9.24 21.95
CA PHE A 45 -1.28 9.67 22.92
C PHE A 45 -0.74 9.77 24.34
N THR A 46 0.20 8.89 24.71
CA THR A 46 0.86 8.93 26.03
C THR A 46 2.11 9.81 26.06
N LEU A 47 2.40 10.55 24.98
CA LEU A 47 3.58 11.41 24.82
C LEU A 47 4.95 10.70 25.00
N ASN A 48 4.95 9.36 24.90
CA ASN A 48 6.11 8.47 25.06
C ASN A 48 6.65 7.97 23.72
N TYR A 49 6.57 8.79 22.67
CA TYR A 49 6.90 8.41 21.30
C TYR A 49 8.41 8.14 21.05
N ASN A 50 9.29 8.57 21.96
CA ASN A 50 10.72 8.26 21.92
C ASN A 50 11.11 7.02 22.75
N SER A 51 10.14 6.34 23.37
CA SER A 51 10.42 5.16 24.21
C SER A 51 11.00 3.99 23.40
N ARG A 52 11.73 3.10 24.08
CA ARG A 52 12.23 1.85 23.48
C ARG A 52 11.09 1.03 22.88
N TRP A 53 9.93 1.01 23.53
CA TRP A 53 8.73 0.35 23.05
C TRP A 53 8.15 1.00 21.80
N ALA A 54 8.11 2.33 21.72
CA ALA A 54 7.67 3.03 20.50
C ALA A 54 8.59 2.68 19.32
N SER A 55 9.91 2.78 19.52
CA SER A 55 10.88 2.39 18.49
C SER A 55 10.73 0.91 18.09
N PHE A 56 10.56 0.01 19.05
CA PHE A 56 10.34 -1.41 18.77
C PHE A 56 9.06 -1.63 17.93
N SER A 57 7.95 -1.02 18.32
CA SER A 57 6.68 -1.11 17.59
C SER A 57 6.79 -0.56 16.17
N TYR A 58 7.48 0.57 15.97
CA TYR A 58 7.74 1.11 14.63
C TYR A 58 8.54 0.14 13.75
N ARG A 59 9.63 -0.42 14.29
CA ARG A 59 10.47 -1.39 13.57
C ARG A 59 9.71 -2.69 13.29
N LEU A 60 8.92 -3.17 14.24
CA LEU A 60 8.10 -4.36 14.07
C LEU A 60 7.02 -4.18 13.00
N ALA A 61 6.41 -2.98 12.91
CA ALA A 61 5.44 -2.67 11.86
C ALA A 61 6.09 -2.76 10.47
N PHE A 62 7.27 -2.17 10.27
CA PHE A 62 7.97 -2.23 8.98
C PHE A 62 8.62 -3.59 8.69
N LEU A 63 9.09 -4.31 9.70
CA LEU A 63 9.53 -5.69 9.54
C LEU A 63 8.37 -6.57 9.06
N SER A 64 7.20 -6.41 9.68
CA SER A 64 5.98 -7.11 9.27
C SER A 64 5.58 -6.74 7.83
N ALA A 65 5.67 -5.46 7.45
CA ALA A 65 5.45 -5.01 6.08
C ALA A 65 6.46 -5.64 5.08
N CYS A 66 7.73 -5.74 5.45
CA CYS A 66 8.74 -6.40 4.62
C CYS A 66 8.40 -7.88 4.40
N VAL A 67 7.96 -8.59 5.44
CA VAL A 67 7.53 -9.99 5.34
C VAL A 67 6.32 -10.13 4.43
N THR A 68 5.28 -9.31 4.61
CA THR A 68 4.04 -9.43 3.81
C THR A 68 4.27 -9.09 2.35
N TYR A 69 4.91 -7.96 2.04
CA TYR A 69 5.23 -7.60 0.66
C TYR A 69 6.25 -8.55 0.04
N GLY A 70 7.24 -9.02 0.82
CA GLY A 70 8.20 -10.04 0.38
C GLY A 70 7.52 -11.33 -0.07
N ILE A 71 6.51 -11.80 0.69
CA ILE A 71 5.69 -12.96 0.30
C ILE A 71 4.96 -12.71 -1.02
N VAL A 72 4.35 -11.53 -1.20
CA VAL A 72 3.61 -11.18 -2.42
C VAL A 72 4.55 -11.14 -3.63
N VAL A 73 5.69 -10.47 -3.50
CA VAL A 73 6.73 -10.38 -4.54
C VAL A 73 7.25 -11.76 -4.90
N TYR A 74 7.58 -12.60 -3.91
CA TYR A 74 8.03 -13.97 -4.14
C TYR A 74 7.01 -14.80 -4.91
N LYS A 75 5.73 -14.74 -4.51
CA LYS A 75 4.66 -15.47 -5.20
C LYS A 75 4.47 -14.99 -6.64
N ALA A 76 4.48 -13.67 -6.87
CA ALA A 76 4.34 -13.09 -8.20
C ALA A 76 5.52 -13.50 -9.11
N TYR A 77 6.74 -13.44 -8.59
CA TYR A 77 7.94 -13.86 -9.29
C TYR A 77 7.91 -15.36 -9.65
N ARG A 78 7.61 -16.22 -8.67
CA ARG A 78 7.50 -17.68 -8.89
C ARG A 78 6.44 -18.02 -9.94
N ALA A 79 5.31 -17.32 -9.95
CA ALA A 79 4.25 -17.50 -10.95
C ALA A 79 4.73 -17.13 -12.37
N ARG A 80 5.46 -16.01 -12.51
CA ARG A 80 6.08 -15.59 -13.78
C ARG A 80 7.10 -16.62 -14.28
N MET A 81 7.96 -17.15 -13.40
CA MET A 81 8.92 -18.20 -13.76
C MET A 81 8.25 -19.46 -14.30
N ARG A 82 7.17 -19.93 -13.64
CA ARG A 82 6.41 -21.11 -14.09
C ARG A 82 5.76 -20.96 -15.46
N THR A 83 5.49 -19.74 -15.89
CA THR A 83 4.86 -19.45 -17.18
C THR A 83 5.88 -19.11 -18.27
N GLY A 84 7.18 -19.27 -18.01
CA GLY A 84 8.26 -18.93 -18.95
C GLY A 84 8.41 -17.43 -19.24
N LYS A 85 7.61 -16.57 -18.59
CA LYS A 85 7.61 -15.12 -18.77
C LYS A 85 8.52 -14.47 -17.74
N GLN A 86 9.83 -14.68 -17.88
CA GLN A 86 10.82 -13.97 -17.06
C GLN A 86 10.79 -12.48 -17.42
N GLY A 87 10.04 -11.68 -16.66
CA GLY A 87 10.12 -10.23 -16.76
C GLY A 87 11.52 -9.78 -16.35
N GLY A 88 12.12 -8.87 -17.13
CA GLY A 88 13.40 -8.27 -16.77
C GLY A 88 13.32 -7.47 -15.47
N VAL A 89 14.48 -7.04 -14.94
CA VAL A 89 14.58 -6.24 -13.70
C VAL A 89 13.67 -5.00 -13.74
N LEU A 90 13.53 -4.37 -14.91
CA LEU A 90 12.63 -3.24 -15.11
C LEU A 90 11.15 -3.59 -14.86
N ALA A 91 10.70 -4.78 -15.28
CA ALA A 91 9.33 -5.20 -15.05
C ALA A 91 9.03 -5.39 -13.55
N LEU A 92 10.00 -5.86 -12.78
CA LEU A 92 9.90 -5.95 -11.32
C LEU A 92 9.91 -4.57 -10.67
N ALA A 93 10.71 -3.62 -11.17
CA ALA A 93 10.74 -2.25 -10.65
C ALA A 93 9.40 -1.50 -10.85
N THR A 94 8.63 -1.87 -11.88
CA THR A 94 7.29 -1.34 -12.11
C THR A 94 6.18 -2.04 -11.31
N ASP A 95 6.49 -3.10 -10.56
CA ASP A 95 5.50 -3.80 -9.74
C ASP A 95 5.25 -3.02 -8.44
N GLU A 96 4.00 -2.63 -8.19
CA GLU A 96 3.62 -1.88 -6.99
C GLU A 96 4.05 -2.59 -5.70
N ASN A 97 3.98 -3.93 -5.65
CA ASN A 97 4.36 -4.69 -4.45
C ASN A 97 5.86 -4.63 -4.19
N VAL A 98 6.67 -4.60 -5.25
CA VAL A 98 8.13 -4.41 -5.14
C VAL A 98 8.44 -3.00 -4.65
N GLN A 99 7.73 -2.00 -5.16
CA GLN A 99 7.88 -0.61 -4.72
C GLN A 99 7.54 -0.45 -3.23
N TYR A 100 6.43 -1.02 -2.76
CA TYR A 100 6.09 -1.02 -1.33
C TYR A 100 7.06 -1.84 -0.48
N LEU A 101 7.61 -2.96 -0.99
CA LEU A 101 8.66 -3.71 -0.29
C LEU A 101 9.92 -2.87 -0.09
N ILE A 102 10.37 -2.20 -1.15
CA ILE A 102 11.53 -1.28 -1.09
C ILE A 102 11.25 -0.19 -0.05
N MET A 103 10.06 0.42 -0.09
CA MET A 103 9.71 1.45 0.89
C MET A 103 9.65 0.90 2.32
N ALA A 104 9.11 -0.30 2.54
CA ALA A 104 9.11 -0.93 3.85
C ALA A 104 10.52 -1.13 4.39
N LEU A 105 11.48 -1.56 3.55
CA LEU A 105 12.89 -1.71 3.92
C LEU A 105 13.53 -0.35 4.22
N VAL A 106 13.29 0.66 3.40
CA VAL A 106 13.81 2.02 3.62
C VAL A 106 13.32 2.57 4.96
N TRP A 107 12.02 2.44 5.25
CA TRP A 107 11.44 2.90 6.51
C TRP A 107 11.89 2.06 7.72
N LEU A 108 12.17 0.77 7.53
CA LEU A 108 12.70 -0.10 8.57
C LEU A 108 14.04 0.41 9.10
N PHE A 109 14.90 0.99 8.26
CA PHE A 109 16.23 1.47 8.65
C PHE A 109 16.33 2.99 8.79
N SER A 110 15.37 3.76 8.26
CA SER A 110 15.36 5.21 8.42
C SER A 110 15.01 5.63 9.85
N ARG A 111 15.14 6.94 10.13
CA ARG A 111 14.52 7.54 11.32
C ARG A 111 13.00 7.36 11.32
N GLN A 112 12.39 7.43 12.49
CA GLN A 112 10.95 7.25 12.68
C GLN A 112 10.18 8.42 12.04
N ILE A 113 9.35 8.10 11.04
CA ILE A 113 8.39 9.03 10.45
C ILE A 113 7.00 8.41 10.65
N PRO A 114 6.19 8.90 11.60
CA PRO A 114 4.91 8.26 11.95
C PRO A 114 3.96 8.10 10.77
N LEU A 115 3.89 9.13 9.93
CA LEU A 115 3.07 9.16 8.73
C LEU A 115 3.45 8.06 7.72
N ALA A 116 4.67 7.51 7.78
CA ALA A 116 5.06 6.42 6.89
C ALA A 116 4.37 5.09 7.19
N VAL A 117 3.90 4.87 8.42
CA VAL A 117 3.24 3.61 8.80
C VAL A 117 1.79 3.57 8.32
N THR A 118 1.16 4.74 8.16
CA THR A 118 -0.30 4.82 7.98
C THR A 118 -0.80 4.23 6.65
N PRO A 119 -0.14 4.39 5.48
CA PRO A 119 -0.60 3.72 4.26
C PRO A 119 -0.56 2.19 4.40
N PHE A 120 0.51 1.65 5.00
CA PHE A 120 0.67 0.22 5.24
C PHE A 120 -0.40 -0.32 6.20
N ALA A 121 -0.77 0.45 7.23
CA ALA A 121 -1.83 0.09 8.15
C ALA A 121 -3.20 0.04 7.44
N VAL A 122 -3.52 1.03 6.61
CA VAL A 122 -4.77 1.04 5.83
C VAL A 122 -4.85 -0.20 4.93
N TYR A 123 -3.81 -0.50 4.15
CA TYR A 123 -3.79 -1.73 3.34
C TYR A 123 -3.96 -2.99 4.19
N SER A 124 -3.32 -3.04 5.35
CA SER A 124 -3.38 -4.21 6.25
C SER A 124 -4.78 -4.47 6.79
N ILE A 125 -5.60 -3.43 7.03
CA ILE A 125 -7.01 -3.59 7.44
C ILE A 125 -7.79 -4.38 6.37
N PHE A 126 -7.68 -3.97 5.10
CA PHE A 126 -8.38 -4.64 4.00
C PHE A 126 -7.83 -6.05 3.73
N HIS A 127 -6.52 -6.25 3.87
CA HIS A 127 -5.90 -7.56 3.73
C HIS A 127 -6.35 -8.55 4.81
N VAL A 128 -6.38 -8.12 6.07
CA VAL A 128 -6.91 -8.90 7.20
C VAL A 128 -8.38 -9.21 6.97
N ALA A 129 -9.21 -8.20 6.68
CA ALA A 129 -10.64 -8.37 6.42
C ALA A 129 -10.89 -9.37 5.27
N THR A 130 -10.19 -9.22 4.15
CA THR A 130 -10.31 -10.09 2.98
C THR A 130 -9.90 -11.53 3.30
N TYR A 131 -8.81 -11.71 4.07
CA TYR A 131 -8.33 -13.03 4.46
C TYR A 131 -9.32 -13.72 5.41
N VAL A 132 -9.81 -13.00 6.41
CA VAL A 132 -10.82 -13.50 7.35
C VAL A 132 -12.05 -13.99 6.57
N ARG A 133 -12.57 -13.15 5.66
CA ARG A 133 -13.74 -13.48 4.85
C ARG A 133 -13.51 -14.67 3.91
N SER A 134 -12.36 -14.74 3.27
CA SER A 134 -12.14 -15.67 2.15
C SER A 134 -11.48 -16.99 2.55
N ASN A 135 -10.85 -17.05 3.73
CA ASN A 135 -10.08 -18.22 4.17
C ASN A 135 -10.48 -18.64 5.58
N LEU A 136 -10.43 -17.71 6.55
CA LEU A 136 -10.64 -18.08 7.95
C LEU A 136 -12.10 -18.49 8.22
N LEU A 137 -13.07 -17.68 7.80
CA LEU A 137 -14.50 -17.98 8.00
C LEU A 137 -14.91 -19.30 7.33
N PRO A 138 -14.60 -19.57 6.04
CA PRO A 138 -14.90 -20.87 5.43
C PRO A 138 -14.18 -22.06 6.09
N THR A 139 -13.02 -21.83 6.73
CA THR A 139 -12.28 -22.89 7.45
C THR A 139 -12.94 -23.24 8.79
N ILE A 140 -13.52 -22.24 9.47
CA ILE A 140 -14.22 -22.42 10.75
C ILE A 140 -15.64 -22.93 10.51
N GLN A 141 -16.34 -22.32 9.56
CA GLN A 141 -17.73 -22.56 9.19
C GLN A 141 -17.77 -22.99 7.70
N PRO A 142 -17.52 -24.28 7.40
CA PRO A 142 -17.54 -24.75 6.02
C PRO A 142 -18.95 -24.68 5.41
N PRO A 143 -19.05 -24.45 4.09
CA PRO A 143 -20.32 -24.55 3.36
C PRO A 143 -20.99 -25.92 3.58
N PRO A 144 -22.34 -25.99 3.69
CA PRO A 144 -23.05 -27.25 3.61
C PRO A 144 -22.69 -27.97 2.32
N ALA A 145 -22.65 -29.31 2.35
CA ALA A 145 -22.30 -30.14 1.21
C ALA A 145 -23.20 -29.93 -0.03
N SER A 146 -24.39 -29.37 0.15
CA SER A 146 -25.32 -28.97 -0.92
C SER A 146 -24.96 -27.67 -1.62
N THR A 147 -23.97 -26.93 -1.11
CA THR A 147 -23.50 -25.67 -1.71
C THR A 147 -22.71 -25.99 -2.98
N PRO A 148 -23.07 -25.43 -4.15
CA PRO A 148 -22.35 -25.68 -5.39
C PRO A 148 -20.85 -25.42 -5.23
N ALA A 149 -20.01 -26.22 -5.87
CA ALA A 149 -18.57 -26.02 -5.84
C ALA A 149 -18.21 -24.61 -6.33
N GLY A 150 -17.69 -23.76 -5.43
CA GLY A 150 -17.37 -22.35 -5.70
C GLY A 150 -18.40 -21.33 -5.22
N ALA A 151 -19.59 -21.76 -4.76
CA ALA A 151 -20.53 -20.87 -4.09
C ALA A 151 -20.04 -20.58 -2.66
N LYS A 152 -19.82 -19.31 -2.36
CA LYS A 152 -19.42 -18.86 -1.02
C LYS A 152 -20.66 -18.89 -0.14
N GLN A 153 -20.68 -19.75 0.88
CA GLN A 153 -21.69 -19.59 1.93
C GLN A 153 -21.43 -18.26 2.64
N ALA A 154 -22.40 -17.36 2.58
CA ALA A 154 -22.32 -16.08 3.21
C ALA A 154 -22.85 -16.21 4.64
N SER A 155 -21.96 -16.43 5.62
CA SER A 155 -22.32 -16.18 7.01
C SER A 155 -22.57 -14.69 7.19
N GLY A 156 -23.39 -14.28 8.17
CA GLY A 156 -23.64 -12.86 8.43
C GLY A 156 -22.34 -12.05 8.64
N ALA A 157 -21.31 -12.67 9.23
CA ALA A 157 -19.97 -12.09 9.34
C ALA A 157 -19.27 -11.93 7.97
N SER A 158 -19.37 -12.92 7.08
CA SER A 158 -18.82 -12.85 5.72
C SER A 158 -19.48 -11.74 4.88
N GLU A 159 -20.79 -11.54 5.06
CA GLU A 159 -21.55 -10.45 4.43
C GLU A 159 -21.15 -9.09 4.98
N ALA A 160 -21.11 -8.94 6.31
CA ALA A 160 -20.71 -7.71 6.97
C ALA A 160 -19.30 -7.26 6.55
N ILE A 161 -18.33 -8.19 6.53
CA ILE A 161 -16.98 -7.90 6.04
C ILE A 161 -17.00 -7.54 4.55
N GLY A 162 -17.82 -8.25 3.74
CA GLY A 162 -17.98 -7.95 2.32
C GLY A 162 -18.52 -6.54 2.07
N LYS A 163 -19.51 -6.12 2.86
CA LYS A 163 -20.07 -4.76 2.83
C LYS A 163 -19.03 -3.74 3.26
N PHE A 164 -18.35 -3.96 4.38
CA PHE A 164 -17.27 -3.10 4.86
C PHE A 164 -16.20 -2.87 3.78
N ILE A 165 -15.73 -3.94 3.14
CA ILE A 165 -14.72 -3.83 2.07
C ILE A 165 -15.26 -2.95 0.94
N LYS A 166 -16.47 -3.23 0.43
CA LYS A 166 -17.06 -2.45 -0.67
C LYS A 166 -17.29 -0.98 -0.32
N GLU A 167 -17.84 -0.72 0.85
CA GLU A 167 -18.27 0.62 1.28
C GLU A 167 -17.07 1.54 1.53
N TYR A 168 -15.99 1.00 2.10
CA TYR A 168 -14.85 1.82 2.52
C TYR A 168 -13.64 1.75 1.59
N TYR A 169 -13.64 0.91 0.55
CA TYR A 169 -12.48 0.75 -0.33
C TYR A 169 -12.07 2.06 -1.01
N ASP A 170 -12.96 2.70 -1.75
CA ASP A 170 -12.61 3.92 -2.51
C ASP A 170 -12.21 5.08 -1.59
N MET A 171 -12.93 5.25 -0.48
CA MET A 171 -12.59 6.25 0.53
C MET A 171 -11.21 5.97 1.13
N SER A 172 -10.89 4.71 1.44
CA SER A 172 -9.59 4.33 2.00
C SER A 172 -8.46 4.46 0.99
N MET A 173 -8.71 4.17 -0.29
CA MET A 173 -7.73 4.40 -1.36
C MET A 173 -7.45 5.88 -1.57
N THR A 174 -8.48 6.72 -1.47
CA THR A 174 -8.33 8.19 -1.47
C THR A 174 -7.53 8.66 -0.26
N LEU A 175 -7.80 8.11 0.94
CA LEU A 175 -7.02 8.37 2.14
C LEU A 175 -5.55 7.98 1.95
N VAL A 176 -5.26 6.80 1.41
CA VAL A 176 -3.89 6.36 1.11
C VAL A 176 -3.20 7.35 0.18
N ALA A 177 -3.87 7.79 -0.89
CA ALA A 177 -3.31 8.77 -1.81
C ALA A 177 -2.96 10.09 -1.11
N MET A 178 -3.85 10.60 -0.26
CA MET A 178 -3.60 11.81 0.54
C MET A 178 -2.45 11.61 1.54
N LEU A 179 -2.35 10.44 2.18
CA LEU A 179 -1.24 10.10 3.08
C LEU A 179 0.09 10.04 2.33
N GLU A 180 0.11 9.46 1.13
CA GLU A 180 1.31 9.39 0.29
C GLU A 180 1.79 10.76 -0.16
N ILE A 181 0.86 11.65 -0.55
CA ILE A 181 1.13 13.06 -0.87
C ILE A 181 1.65 13.79 0.37
N GLY A 182 0.97 13.68 1.50
CA GLY A 182 1.36 14.31 2.76
C GLY A 182 2.74 13.85 3.23
N LEU A 183 3.05 12.56 3.04
CA LEU A 183 4.36 12.00 3.36
C LEU A 183 5.46 12.57 2.44
N TRP A 184 5.17 12.82 1.17
CA TRP A 184 6.10 13.51 0.27
C TRP A 184 6.45 14.90 0.80
N PHE A 185 5.44 15.72 1.13
CA PHE A 185 5.65 17.04 1.71
C PHE A 185 6.40 16.99 3.04
N ARG A 186 6.09 16.01 3.90
CA ARG A 186 6.79 15.82 5.19
C ARG A 186 8.28 15.47 4.99
N VAL A 187 8.62 14.73 3.95
CA VAL A 187 10.01 14.39 3.60
C VAL A 187 10.71 15.60 2.96
N VAL A 188 10.05 16.34 2.06
CA VAL A 188 10.56 17.60 1.48
C VAL A 188 10.89 18.59 2.58
N GLY A 189 9.96 18.86 3.51
CA GLY A 189 10.21 19.76 4.63
C GLY A 189 11.40 19.33 5.50
N SER A 190 11.67 18.02 5.60
CA SER A 190 12.85 17.52 6.30
C SER A 190 14.16 17.76 5.55
N ALA A 191 14.11 17.72 4.23
CA ALA A 191 15.25 18.01 3.35
C ALA A 191 15.60 19.49 3.41
N LEU A 192 14.59 20.36 3.33
CA LEU A 192 14.75 21.81 3.47
C LEU A 192 15.30 22.22 4.84
N LEU A 193 14.96 21.48 5.90
CA LEU A 193 15.51 21.66 7.24
C LEU A 193 16.85 20.91 7.47
N PHE A 194 17.47 20.36 6.41
CA PHE A 194 18.76 19.66 6.45
C PHE A 194 18.88 18.55 7.51
N GLN A 195 17.75 17.89 7.83
CA GLN A 195 17.76 16.81 8.81
C GLN A 195 18.60 15.63 8.29
N LYS A 196 19.40 14.98 9.15
CA LYS A 196 20.31 13.91 8.73
C LYS A 196 19.60 12.81 7.91
N GLY A 197 20.13 12.52 6.71
CA GLY A 197 19.61 11.49 5.79
C GLY A 197 18.33 11.86 5.03
N SER A 198 17.78 13.08 5.21
CA SER A 198 16.53 13.49 4.59
C SER A 198 16.62 13.66 3.07
N TRP A 199 17.77 14.07 2.54
CA TRP A 199 18.00 14.20 1.09
C TRP A 199 17.95 12.85 0.37
N ILE A 200 18.55 11.82 0.97
CA ILE A 200 18.48 10.44 0.43
C ILE A 200 17.02 9.97 0.46
N LEU A 201 16.32 10.16 1.60
CA LEU A 201 14.91 9.82 1.72
C LEU A 201 14.04 10.58 0.72
N LEU A 202 14.34 11.84 0.44
CA LEU A 202 13.64 12.65 -0.54
C LEU A 202 13.77 12.06 -1.95
N VAL A 203 14.99 11.71 -2.37
CA VAL A 203 15.21 11.10 -3.68
C VAL A 203 14.46 9.77 -3.79
N VAL A 204 14.66 8.86 -2.82
CA VAL A 204 14.04 7.53 -2.83
C VAL A 204 12.51 7.63 -2.80
N TYR A 205 11.96 8.44 -1.91
CA TYR A 205 10.52 8.60 -1.79
C TYR A 205 9.91 9.33 -3.00
N THR A 206 10.65 10.23 -3.65
CA THR A 206 10.19 10.88 -4.89
C THR A 206 10.11 9.88 -6.04
N VAL A 207 11.06 8.95 -6.16
CA VAL A 207 10.97 7.86 -7.17
C VAL A 207 9.76 6.98 -6.91
N PHE A 208 9.55 6.56 -5.66
CA PHE A 208 8.35 5.81 -5.26
C PHE A 208 7.08 6.59 -5.59
N PHE A 209 6.98 7.84 -5.15
CA PHE A 209 5.80 8.67 -5.33
C PHE A 209 5.52 8.94 -6.82
N ARG A 210 6.56 9.13 -7.64
CA ARG A 210 6.43 9.25 -9.10
C ARG A 210 5.83 8.01 -9.73
N ALA A 211 6.24 6.82 -9.27
CA ALA A 211 5.64 5.56 -9.70
C ALA A 211 4.17 5.46 -9.27
N ARG A 212 3.83 5.88 -8.04
CA ARG A 212 2.44 5.98 -7.58
C ARG A 212 1.59 6.91 -8.46
N VAL A 213 2.10 8.09 -8.82
CA VAL A 213 1.43 9.00 -9.76
C VAL A 213 1.18 8.33 -11.12
N ALA A 214 2.10 7.49 -11.59
CA ALA A 214 1.95 6.81 -12.88
C ALA A 214 0.91 5.66 -12.84
N GLN A 215 0.73 5.02 -11.68
CA GLN A 215 0.01 3.74 -11.55
C GLN A 215 -1.35 3.86 -10.86
N SER A 216 -1.53 4.84 -9.96
CA SER A 216 -2.73 5.02 -9.14
C SER A 216 -3.60 6.18 -9.62
N SER A 217 -4.83 5.90 -10.05
CA SER A 217 -5.83 6.92 -10.36
C SER A 217 -6.22 7.76 -9.14
N PHE A 218 -6.22 7.17 -7.94
CA PHE A 218 -6.50 7.90 -6.70
C PHE A 218 -5.45 8.96 -6.40
N VAL A 219 -4.17 8.68 -6.67
CA VAL A 219 -3.09 9.67 -6.51
C VAL A 219 -3.19 10.76 -7.57
N GLN A 220 -3.50 10.39 -8.82
CA GLN A 220 -3.73 11.36 -9.90
C GLN A 220 -4.89 12.31 -9.55
N GLU A 221 -6.02 11.77 -9.09
CA GLU A 221 -7.19 12.57 -8.71
C GLU A 221 -6.91 13.45 -7.49
N ALA A 222 -6.22 12.92 -6.48
CA ALA A 222 -5.84 13.71 -5.30
C ALA A 222 -4.91 14.88 -5.65
N ILE A 223 -3.94 14.67 -6.56
CA ILE A 223 -3.06 15.74 -7.07
C ILE A 223 -3.87 16.75 -7.88
N HIS A 224 -4.76 16.29 -8.76
CA HIS A 224 -5.62 17.15 -9.56
C HIS A 224 -6.50 18.02 -8.67
N SER A 225 -7.20 17.42 -7.71
CA SER A 225 -8.02 18.11 -6.72
C SER A 225 -7.23 19.11 -5.86
N LEU A 226 -6.01 18.75 -5.43
CA LEU A 226 -5.14 19.66 -4.69
C LEU A 226 -4.70 20.85 -5.56
N THR A 227 -4.31 20.59 -6.80
CA THR A 227 -3.89 21.62 -7.77
C THR A 227 -5.04 22.58 -8.05
N ALA A 228 -6.24 22.06 -8.30
CA ALA A 228 -7.44 22.85 -8.55
C ALA A 228 -7.80 23.76 -7.36
N ARG A 229 -7.65 23.27 -6.12
CA ARG A 229 -7.86 24.08 -4.91
C ARG A 229 -6.86 25.22 -4.80
N ILE A 230 -5.59 24.96 -5.08
CA ILE A 230 -4.54 26.01 -5.07
C ILE A 230 -4.79 27.02 -6.20
N ASP A 231 -5.14 26.55 -7.39
CA ASP A 231 -5.50 27.40 -8.53
C ASP A 231 -6.68 28.32 -8.18
N ALA A 232 -7.74 27.78 -7.57
CA ALA A 232 -8.89 28.57 -7.14
C ALA A 232 -8.54 29.62 -6.08
N GLN A 233 -7.66 29.29 -5.12
CA GLN A 233 -7.19 30.24 -4.12
C GLN A 233 -6.36 31.36 -4.75
N LEU A 234 -5.44 31.03 -5.66
CA LEU A 234 -4.56 32.00 -6.30
C LEU A 234 -5.25 32.82 -7.40
N ALA A 235 -6.42 32.39 -7.90
CA ALA A 235 -7.23 33.13 -8.85
C ALA A 235 -7.92 34.36 -8.23
N ASN A 236 -7.94 34.49 -6.90
CA ASN A 236 -8.49 35.66 -6.23
C ASN A 236 -7.71 36.93 -6.64
N GLN A 237 -8.43 38.00 -6.99
CA GLN A 237 -7.84 39.28 -7.44
C GLN A 237 -6.92 39.91 -6.38
N SER A 238 -7.16 39.64 -5.10
CA SER A 238 -6.30 40.09 -3.98
C SER A 238 -4.95 39.36 -3.91
N THR A 239 -4.75 38.29 -4.69
CA THR A 239 -3.49 37.53 -4.69
C THR A 239 -2.39 38.27 -5.45
N PRO A 240 -1.21 38.52 -4.84
CA PRO A 240 -0.09 39.18 -5.51
C PRO A 240 0.30 38.47 -6.81
N PRO A 241 0.57 39.20 -7.91
CA PRO A 241 0.98 38.61 -9.19
C PRO A 241 2.20 37.70 -9.07
N ALA A 242 3.14 38.02 -8.18
CA ALA A 242 4.31 37.20 -7.90
C ALA A 242 3.95 35.78 -7.43
N ALA A 243 2.93 35.62 -6.59
CA ALA A 243 2.49 34.31 -6.10
C ALA A 243 1.87 33.47 -7.23
N ARG A 244 1.07 34.09 -8.10
CA ARG A 244 0.49 33.45 -9.29
C ARG A 244 1.59 32.99 -10.26
N ASN A 245 2.56 33.85 -10.54
CA ASN A 245 3.69 33.53 -11.41
C ASN A 245 4.55 32.41 -10.84
N ALA A 246 4.90 32.48 -9.55
CA ALA A 246 5.66 31.44 -8.87
C ALA A 246 4.97 30.07 -8.93
N TRP A 247 3.65 30.04 -8.71
CA TRP A 247 2.86 28.81 -8.84
C TRP A 247 2.83 28.29 -10.28
N GLY A 248 2.67 29.17 -11.26
CA GLY A 248 2.77 28.81 -12.69
C GLY A 248 4.12 28.18 -13.05
N THR A 249 5.22 28.81 -12.63
CA THR A 249 6.58 28.29 -12.81
C THR A 249 6.75 26.93 -12.13
N PHE A 250 6.29 26.79 -10.89
CA PHE A 250 6.35 25.53 -10.15
C PHE A 250 5.61 24.40 -10.86
N LYS A 251 4.37 24.64 -11.34
CA LYS A 251 3.61 23.68 -12.15
C LYS A 251 4.37 23.30 -13.41
N GLY A 252 5.00 24.27 -14.09
CA GLY A 252 5.84 24.04 -15.27
C GLY A 252 7.01 23.11 -14.98
N ILE A 253 7.76 23.36 -13.91
CA ILE A 253 8.91 22.54 -13.49
C ILE A 253 8.47 21.11 -13.17
N ILE A 254 7.39 20.94 -12.39
CA ILE A 254 6.86 19.60 -12.07
C ILE A 254 6.48 18.84 -13.33
N ARG A 255 5.78 19.49 -14.27
CA ARG A 255 5.36 18.86 -15.52
C ARG A 255 6.56 18.42 -16.35
N GLN A 256 7.57 19.28 -16.50
CA GLN A 256 8.79 18.95 -17.22
C GLN A 256 9.56 17.80 -16.55
N ALA A 257 9.68 17.81 -15.22
CA ALA A 257 10.29 16.73 -14.47
C ALA A 257 9.51 15.41 -14.60
N ALA A 258 8.18 15.46 -14.58
CA ALA A 258 7.33 14.30 -14.79
C ALA A 258 7.51 13.73 -16.20
N ASP A 259 7.58 14.58 -17.22
CA ASP A 259 7.78 14.18 -18.61
C ASP A 259 9.17 13.57 -18.87
N ALA A 260 10.20 14.09 -18.20
CA ALA A 260 11.58 13.60 -18.30
C ALA A 260 11.77 12.24 -17.61
N THR A 261 10.99 11.97 -16.54
CA THR A 261 11.07 10.75 -15.73
C THR A 261 10.04 9.68 -16.13
N ASP A 262 9.31 9.86 -17.23
CA ASP A 262 8.34 8.86 -17.69
C ASP A 262 9.03 7.67 -18.35
N ILE A 263 9.28 6.63 -17.54
CA ILE A 263 9.93 5.38 -17.95
C ILE A 263 9.14 4.69 -19.09
N ARG A 264 7.83 4.94 -19.22
CA ARG A 264 7.01 4.36 -20.30
C ARG A 264 7.49 4.77 -21.70
N LYS A 265 8.10 5.95 -21.85
CA LYS A 265 8.71 6.39 -23.12
C LYS A 265 9.90 5.52 -23.53
N TYR A 266 10.58 4.92 -22.55
CA TYR A 266 11.77 4.10 -22.74
C TYR A 266 11.48 2.60 -22.74
N VAL A 267 10.31 2.19 -22.23
CA VAL A 267 9.85 0.78 -22.18
C VAL A 267 8.77 0.47 -23.24
N GLY A 268 8.16 1.50 -23.83
CA GLY A 268 7.01 1.43 -24.75
C GLY A 268 7.24 0.74 -26.10
N GLY A 269 8.40 0.14 -26.35
CA GLY A 269 8.63 -0.69 -27.54
C GLY A 269 7.95 -2.07 -27.50
N GLN A 270 7.32 -2.49 -26.40
CA GLN A 270 6.93 -3.90 -26.26
C GLN A 270 5.55 -4.24 -25.64
N GLN A 271 4.66 -3.29 -25.34
CA GLN A 271 3.32 -3.65 -24.82
C GLN A 271 2.20 -2.80 -25.42
N GLN A 272 1.82 -3.12 -26.66
CA GLN A 272 0.42 -3.00 -27.08
C GLN A 272 -0.36 -4.20 -26.51
N GLY A 273 -1.48 -3.91 -25.85
CA GLY A 273 -2.59 -4.84 -25.71
C GLY A 273 -2.54 -5.85 -24.56
N VAL A 274 -2.84 -5.42 -23.33
CA VAL A 274 -3.59 -6.26 -22.40
C VAL A 274 -4.66 -5.40 -21.72
N PRO A 275 -5.97 -5.62 -21.98
CA PRO A 275 -7.02 -4.89 -21.30
C PRO A 275 -7.03 -5.24 -19.81
N LYS A 276 -7.12 -4.20 -18.97
CA LYS A 276 -7.32 -4.33 -17.52
C LYS A 276 -8.60 -5.15 -17.28
N LYS A 277 -8.46 -6.39 -16.83
CA LYS A 277 -9.55 -7.09 -16.15
C LYS A 277 -9.71 -6.45 -14.77
N ALA A 278 -10.83 -5.77 -14.58
CA ALA A 278 -11.33 -5.43 -13.27
C ALA A 278 -11.51 -6.73 -12.46
N GLN A 279 -10.94 -6.77 -11.25
CA GLN A 279 -11.32 -7.69 -10.19
C GLN A 279 -11.59 -6.88 -8.95
#